data_AF-A0A7C6GCT1-F1
#
_entry.id   AF-A0A7C6GCT1-F1
#
_cell.length_a   1.000
_cell.length_b   1.000
_cell.length_c   1.000
_cell.angle_alpha   90.00
_cell.angle_beta   90.00
_cell.angle_gamma   90.00
#
_symmetry.space_group_name_H-M   'P 1'
#
loop_
_entity.id
_entity.type
_entity.pdbx_description
1 polymer ?
#
loop_
_entity_poly.entity_id
_entity_poly.type
_entity_poly.pdbx_seq_one_letter_code
_entity_poly.pdbx_strand_id
1 'polypeptide(L)'
;MAEPRSSLLHRFASWLLADPDAGEVDAYQDTEAELLKQVENAKNDWLAARSYFDNLSDPELVDYAIYSLEAAERKYMYLLKRLKTEKAE
;
A
#
# COMPACT_ATOMS: atom_id res chain seq x y z
N MET A 1 -17.83 -5.67 33.71
CA MET A 1 -16.76 -4.79 33.21
C MET A 1 -15.87 -5.65 32.34
N ALA A 2 -15.80 -5.40 31.04
CA ALA A 2 -15.02 -6.23 30.11
C ALA A 2 -14.25 -5.31 29.15
N GLU A 3 -12.94 -5.24 29.37
CA GLU A 3 -11.96 -4.62 28.49
C GLU A 3 -11.64 -5.53 27.28
N PRO A 4 -11.02 -4.96 26.22
CA PRO A 4 -11.30 -5.32 24.84
C PRO A 4 -10.54 -6.58 24.37
N ARG A 5 -11.15 -7.32 23.44
CA ARG A 5 -10.54 -8.49 22.79
C ARG A 5 -9.40 -8.05 21.87
N SER A 6 -8.17 -8.22 22.33
CA SER A 6 -6.93 -8.08 21.56
C SER A 6 -6.97 -8.88 20.25
N SER A 7 -6.85 -8.21 19.11
CA SER A 7 -6.86 -8.83 17.77
C SER A 7 -5.51 -9.50 17.44
N LEU A 8 -5.56 -10.62 16.71
CA LEU A 8 -4.42 -11.47 16.36
C LEU A 8 -3.36 -10.78 15.46
N LEU A 9 -3.70 -9.70 14.75
CA LEU A 9 -2.74 -8.89 13.96
C LEU A 9 -1.83 -8.00 14.83
N HIS A 10 -2.28 -7.62 16.03
CA HIS A 10 -1.57 -6.69 16.92
C HIS A 10 -0.36 -7.35 17.62
N ARG A 11 -0.40 -8.67 17.83
CA ARG A 11 0.66 -9.44 18.51
C ARG A 11 1.69 -10.02 17.56
N PHE A 12 1.40 -10.03 16.26
CA PHE A 12 2.27 -10.64 15.24
C PHE A 12 3.32 -9.65 14.70
N ALA A 13 2.96 -8.38 14.49
CA ALA A 13 3.94 -7.35 14.10
C ALA A 13 4.93 -7.02 15.23
N SER A 14 4.49 -7.10 16.49
CA SER A 14 5.36 -6.89 17.67
C SER A 14 6.50 -7.92 17.79
N TRP A 15 6.44 -9.05 17.06
CA TRP A 15 7.39 -10.17 17.08
C TRP A 15 8.46 -10.11 15.96
N LEU A 16 8.26 -9.39 14.84
CA LEU A 16 9.13 -9.63 13.67
C LEU A 16 10.41 -8.77 13.59
N LEU A 17 10.47 -7.57 14.15
CA LEU A 17 11.62 -6.68 13.98
C LEU A 17 12.01 -5.92 15.25
N ALA A 18 11.86 -6.52 16.44
CA ALA A 18 12.46 -5.97 17.65
C ALA A 18 14.01 -6.06 17.58
N ASP A 19 14.60 -5.27 16.69
CA ASP A 19 15.87 -4.58 16.86
C ASP A 19 15.66 -3.54 17.98
N PRO A 20 16.54 -3.40 18.98
CA PRO A 20 16.40 -2.35 20.00
C PRO A 20 16.41 -0.91 19.45
N ASP A 21 16.72 -0.71 18.16
CA ASP A 21 16.54 0.57 17.43
C ASP A 21 15.29 0.61 16.53
N ALA A 22 14.39 -0.36 16.64
CA ALA A 22 13.07 -0.31 16.01
C ALA A 22 12.20 0.68 16.79
N GLY A 23 12.51 1.97 16.59
CA GLY A 23 11.70 3.09 16.99
C GLY A 23 10.26 2.82 16.61
N GLU A 24 9.39 3.12 17.57
CA GLU A 24 7.95 3.25 17.46
C GLU A 24 7.54 3.47 16.01
N VAL A 25 6.90 2.46 15.39
CA VAL A 25 6.17 2.67 14.14
C VAL A 25 4.95 3.49 14.50
N ASP A 26 5.21 4.79 14.65
CA ASP A 26 4.22 5.83 14.78
C ASP A 26 3.27 5.62 13.60
N ALA A 27 1.98 5.53 13.91
CA ALA A 27 0.96 5.54 12.88
C ALA A 27 0.98 6.95 12.27
N TYR A 28 1.94 7.22 11.38
CA TYR A 28 2.16 8.53 10.79
C TYR A 28 0.83 8.96 10.15
N GLN A 29 0.23 9.99 10.74
CA GLN A 29 -0.74 10.81 10.03
C GLN A 29 0.03 11.42 8.85
N ASP A 30 -0.02 10.74 7.70
CA ASP A 30 0.48 11.30 6.45
C ASP A 30 -0.16 12.67 6.26
N THR A 31 0.65 13.72 6.17
CA THR A 31 0.13 15.03 5.77
C THR A 31 -0.55 14.92 4.41
N GLU A 32 -1.52 15.79 4.10
CA GLU A 32 -2.19 15.79 2.79
C GLU A 32 -1.17 15.82 1.62
N ALA A 33 -0.07 16.56 1.79
CA ALA A 33 1.02 16.62 0.82
C ALA A 33 1.74 15.27 0.63
N GLU A 34 1.99 14.54 1.72
CA GLU A 34 2.55 13.18 1.67
C GLU A 34 1.59 12.22 0.98
N LEU A 35 0.30 12.29 1.31
CA LEU A 35 -0.73 11.44 0.70
C LEU A 35 -0.90 11.73 -0.80
N LEU A 36 -0.87 13.00 -1.22
CA LEU A 36 -0.86 13.39 -2.63
C LEU A 36 0.34 12.80 -3.37
N LYS A 37 1.53 12.87 -2.78
CA LYS A 37 2.75 12.29 -3.33
C LYS A 37 2.63 10.77 -3.45
N GLN A 38 2.09 10.09 -2.45
CA GLN A 38 1.84 8.65 -2.49
C GLN A 38 0.86 8.26 -3.60
N VAL A 39 -0.21 9.05 -3.81
CA VAL A 39 -1.17 8.85 -4.91
C VAL A 39 -0.48 8.97 -6.26
N GLU A 40 0.33 10.01 -6.48
CA GLU A 40 1.02 10.20 -7.77
C GLU A 40 2.05 9.08 -8.01
N ASN A 41 2.78 8.66 -6.97
CA ASN A 41 3.69 7.52 -7.08
C ASN A 41 2.95 6.24 -7.44
N ALA A 42 1.84 5.92 -6.77
CA ALA A 42 1.06 4.72 -7.07
C ALA A 42 0.44 4.75 -8.48
N LYS A 43 0.08 5.93 -8.98
CA LYS A 43 -0.37 6.11 -10.37
C LYS A 43 0.77 5.82 -11.36
N ASN A 44 1.98 6.32 -11.10
CA ASN A 44 3.14 6.05 -11.93
C ASN A 44 3.50 4.56 -11.92
N ASP A 45 3.44 3.90 -10.75
CA ASP A 45 3.63 2.45 -10.63
C ASP A 45 2.59 1.67 -11.45
N TRP A 46 1.32 2.08 -11.39
CA TRP A 46 0.26 1.46 -12.19
C TRP A 46 0.47 1.63 -13.70
N LEU A 47 0.85 2.84 -14.15
CA LEU A 47 1.18 3.10 -15.55
C LEU A 47 2.40 2.30 -16.01
N ALA A 48 3.41 2.15 -15.16
CA ALA A 48 4.59 1.33 -15.45
C ALA A 48 4.23 -0.16 -15.55
N ALA A 49 3.44 -0.70 -14.61
CA ALA A 49 2.97 -2.07 -14.63
C ALA A 49 2.09 -2.36 -15.87
N ARG A 50 1.23 -1.41 -16.25
CA ARG A 50 0.44 -1.50 -17.48
C ARG A 50 1.31 -1.54 -18.72
N SER A 51 2.29 -0.63 -18.81
CA SER A 51 3.24 -0.62 -19.93
C SER A 51 4.04 -1.92 -20.00
N TYR A 52 4.44 -2.49 -18.86
CA TYR A 52 5.10 -3.78 -18.81
C TYR A 52 4.21 -4.90 -19.35
N PHE A 53 2.96 -4.98 -18.88
CA PHE A 53 1.99 -5.97 -19.38
C PHE A 53 1.72 -5.82 -20.89
N ASP A 54 1.50 -4.59 -21.37
CA ASP A 54 1.18 -4.30 -22.77
C ASP A 54 2.34 -4.66 -23.73
N ASN A 55 3.59 -4.55 -23.27
CA ASN A 55 4.79 -4.82 -24.06
C ASN A 55 5.44 -6.18 -23.77
N LEU A 56 4.87 -6.98 -22.87
CA LEU A 56 5.44 -8.27 -22.50
C LEU A 56 5.36 -9.25 -23.67
N SER A 57 6.50 -9.83 -24.05
CA SER A 57 6.60 -10.86 -25.08
C SER A 57 6.89 -12.26 -24.53
N ASP A 58 7.33 -12.34 -23.27
CA ASP A 58 7.68 -13.60 -22.62
C ASP A 58 6.42 -14.24 -21.99
N PRO A 59 5.93 -15.37 -22.51
CA PRO A 59 4.73 -16.02 -21.99
C PRO A 59 4.90 -16.54 -20.56
N GLU A 60 6.14 -16.86 -20.12
CA GLU A 60 6.40 -17.37 -18.77
C GLU A 60 6.22 -16.30 -17.68
N LEU A 61 6.13 -15.02 -18.07
CA LEU A 61 5.99 -13.89 -17.15
C LEU A 61 4.59 -13.27 -17.15
N VAL A 62 3.65 -13.81 -17.94
CA VAL A 62 2.31 -13.21 -18.11
C VAL A 62 1.56 -13.16 -16.78
N ASP A 63 1.56 -14.25 -16.00
CA ASP A 63 0.88 -14.28 -14.71
C ASP A 63 1.47 -13.25 -13.73
N TYR A 64 2.79 -13.09 -13.74
CA TYR A 64 3.46 -12.06 -12.96
C TYR A 64 3.00 -10.66 -13.40
N ALA A 65 2.97 -10.39 -14.71
CA ALA A 65 2.55 -9.10 -15.24
C ALA A 65 1.09 -8.77 -14.89
N ILE A 66 0.18 -9.75 -14.96
CA ILE A 66 -1.21 -9.61 -14.54
C ILE A 66 -1.28 -9.25 -13.05
N TYR A 67 -0.58 -10.02 -12.20
CA TYR A 67 -0.59 -9.80 -10.76
C TYR A 67 -0.04 -8.41 -10.39
N SER A 68 1.08 -8.01 -11.00
CA SER A 68 1.68 -6.69 -10.78
C SER A 68 0.76 -5.55 -11.20
N LEU A 69 0.10 -5.68 -12.35
CA LEU A 69 -0.86 -4.69 -12.84
C LEU A 69 -2.05 -4.54 -11.88
N GLU A 70 -2.66 -5.66 -11.47
CA GLU A 70 -3.78 -5.63 -10.53
C GLU A 70 -3.39 -5.07 -9.17
N ALA A 71 -2.22 -5.45 -8.65
CA ALA A 71 -1.74 -4.97 -7.35
C ALA A 71 -1.51 -3.45 -7.35
N ALA A 72 -0.87 -2.94 -8.40
CA ALA A 72 -0.61 -1.50 -8.56
C ALA A 72 -1.91 -0.71 -8.72
N GLU A 73 -2.87 -1.22 -9.51
CA GLU A 73 -4.19 -0.61 -9.68
C GLU A 73 -4.93 -0.52 -8.34
N ARG A 74 -5.00 -1.64 -7.59
CA ARG A 74 -5.68 -1.69 -6.28
C ARG A 74 -5.07 -0.70 -5.29
N LYS A 75 -3.73 -0.60 -5.24
CA LYS A 75 -3.02 0.37 -4.38
C LYS A 75 -3.36 1.81 -4.75
N TYR A 76 -3.31 2.16 -6.04
CA TYR A 76 -3.67 3.49 -6.52
C TYR A 76 -5.12 3.86 -6.18
N MET A 77 -6.06 2.94 -6.44
CA MET A 77 -7.48 3.16 -6.14
C MET A 77 -7.75 3.32 -4.64
N TYR A 78 -7.05 2.56 -3.79
CA TYR A 78 -7.13 2.72 -2.34
C TYR A 78 -6.66 4.11 -1.89
N LEU A 79 -5.48 4.56 -2.34
CA LEU A 79 -4.93 5.86 -1.98
C LEU A 79 -5.79 7.02 -2.50
N LEU A 80 -6.35 6.90 -3.70
CA LEU A 80 -7.32 7.86 -4.23
C LEU A 80 -8.57 7.98 -3.37
N LYS A 81 -9.10 6.87 -2.87
CA LYS A 81 -10.26 6.87 -1.96
C LYS A 81 -9.89 7.56 -0.64
N ARG A 82 -8.74 7.22 -0.06
CA ARG A 82 -8.24 7.83 1.18
C ARG A 82 -8.09 9.36 1.03
N LEU A 83 -7.45 9.83 -0.05
CA LEU A 83 -7.29 11.26 -0.33
C LEU A 83 -8.63 12.00 -0.44
N LYS A 84 -9.65 11.37 -1.03
CA LYS A 84 -10.99 11.98 -1.14
C LYS A 84 -11.70 12.07 0.21
N THR A 85 -11.49 11.09 1.09
CA THR A 85 -12.03 11.10 2.45
C THR A 85 -11.40 12.22 3.28
N GLU A 86 -10.07 12.35 3.25
CA GLU A 86 -9.34 13.42 3.97
C GLU A 86 -9.72 14.83 3.48
N LYS A 87 -10.06 15.00 2.19
CA LYS A 87 -10.53 16.28 1.63
C LYS A 87 -11.97 16.65 1.97
N ALA A 88 -12.77 15.70 2.43
CA ALA A 88 -14.19 15.90 2.72
C ALA A 88 -14.45 16.24 4.21
N GLU A 89 -13.44 16.09 5.06
CA GLU A 89 -13.42 16.49 6.47
C GLU A 89 -12.89 17.93 6.64
#